data_AF-A0A1C6DWY1-F1
#
_entry.id   AF-A0A1C6DWY1-F1
#
_cell.length_a   1.000
_cell.length_b   1.000
_cell.length_c   1.000
_cell.angle_alpha   90.00
_cell.angle_beta   90.00
_cell.angle_gamma   90.00
#
_symmetry.space_group_name_H-M   'P 1'
#
loop_
_entity.id
_entity.type
_entity.pdbx_description
1 polymer ?
#
loop_
_entity_poly.entity_id
_entity_poly.type
_entity_poly.pdbx_seq_one_letter_code
_entity_poly.pdbx_strand_id
1 'polypeptide(L)'
;MAKAGRPKSEEKIREEREQFPVCGAHPDCHAWQEGRCIALMDNSFGERDCPFYKNKSRNRKGQQECLKCLVKNGRTNLLEKYKKVLGRLGVFDAADGYMETAAAELERYDGECMKNFLSGNSVPEEGEDEWED
;
A
#
# COMPACT_ATOMS: atom_id res chain seq x y z
N MET A 1 -6.97 24.87 -5.37
CA MET A 1 -5.62 24.80 -5.96
C MET A 1 -4.69 24.07 -4.98
N ALA A 2 -4.33 22.82 -5.23
CA ALA A 2 -3.42 22.07 -4.36
C ALA A 2 -2.00 22.61 -4.53
N LYS A 3 -1.40 23.17 -3.47
CA LYS A 3 0.00 23.60 -3.50
C LYS A 3 0.88 22.34 -3.49
N ALA A 4 1.57 22.07 -4.59
CA ALA A 4 2.62 21.06 -4.61
C ALA A 4 3.69 21.47 -3.58
N GLY A 5 3.95 20.61 -2.60
CA GLY A 5 5.00 20.84 -1.60
C GLY A 5 6.36 20.99 -2.29
N ARG A 6 7.15 21.98 -1.85
CA ARG A 6 8.50 22.22 -2.37
C ARG A 6 9.33 20.94 -2.23
N PRO A 7 10.07 20.50 -3.27
CA PRO A 7 10.96 19.35 -3.15
C PRO A 7 12.03 19.63 -2.09
N LYS A 8 12.30 18.66 -1.22
CA LYS A 8 13.38 18.75 -0.21
C LYS A 8 14.73 18.84 -0.93
N SER A 9 15.67 19.61 -0.39
CA SER A 9 17.04 19.63 -0.87
C SER A 9 17.73 18.28 -0.66
N GLU A 10 18.70 17.95 -1.50
CA GLU A 10 19.49 16.71 -1.38
C GLU A 10 20.20 16.61 -0.02
N GLU A 11 20.69 17.73 0.50
CA GLU A 11 21.31 17.82 1.82
C GLU A 11 20.36 17.39 2.94
N LYS A 12 19.10 17.82 2.88
CA LYS A 12 18.07 17.44 3.85
C LYS A 12 17.68 15.96 3.73
N ILE A 13 17.68 15.42 2.52
CA ILE A 13 17.45 13.98 2.29
C ILE A 13 18.60 13.17 2.90
N ARG A 14 19.84 13.65 2.77
CA ARG A 14 21.02 12.98 3.37
C ARG A 14 20.94 12.99 4.89
N GLU A 15 20.65 14.13 5.50
CA GLU A 15 20.49 14.28 6.95
C GLU A 15 19.37 13.38 7.51
N GLU A 16 18.20 13.34 6.83
CA GLU A 16 17.12 12.41 7.21
C GLU A 16 17.55 10.95 7.13
N ARG A 17 18.43 10.60 6.19
CA ARG A 17 18.95 9.24 6.04
C ARG A 17 19.98 8.87 7.09
N GLU A 18 20.76 9.82 7.58
CA GLU A 18 21.76 9.60 8.62
C GLU A 18 21.14 9.18 9.97
N GLN A 19 19.84 9.45 10.16
CA GLN A 19 19.05 9.01 11.33
C GLN A 19 18.80 7.49 11.36
N PHE A 20 18.93 6.80 10.22
CA PHE A 20 18.68 5.36 10.14
C PHE A 20 19.95 4.56 10.47
N PRO A 21 19.82 3.41 11.12
CA PRO A 21 20.96 2.61 11.54
C PRO A 21 21.71 2.02 10.33
N VAL A 22 23.03 1.90 10.47
CA VAL A 22 23.92 1.33 9.45
C VAL A 22 23.69 -0.18 9.36
N CYS A 23 23.50 -0.70 8.16
CA CYS A 23 23.26 -2.10 7.88
C CYS A 23 24.22 -2.58 6.79
N GLY A 24 25.28 -3.28 7.20
CA GLY A 24 26.25 -3.93 6.30
C GLY A 24 25.97 -5.42 6.05
N ALA A 25 25.12 -6.05 6.87
CA ALA A 25 24.89 -7.49 6.83
C ALA A 25 24.10 -7.95 5.59
N HIS A 26 23.09 -7.19 5.17
CA HIS A 26 22.16 -7.60 4.09
C HIS A 26 21.97 -6.50 3.02
N PRO A 27 22.93 -6.32 2.09
CA PRO A 27 22.80 -5.35 1.00
C PRO A 27 21.65 -5.65 0.01
N ASP A 28 21.19 -6.89 -0.02
CA ASP A 28 20.10 -7.37 -0.87
C ASP A 28 18.71 -7.27 -0.20
N CYS A 29 18.65 -6.83 1.06
CA CYS A 29 17.40 -6.61 1.78
C CYS A 29 16.55 -5.55 1.06
N HIS A 30 15.23 -5.74 1.07
CA HIS A 30 14.29 -4.77 0.51
C HIS A 30 14.32 -3.41 1.23
N ALA A 31 14.72 -3.39 2.51
CA ALA A 31 14.84 -2.21 3.34
C ALA A 31 16.25 -1.61 3.36
N TRP A 32 17.17 -2.13 2.56
CA TRP A 32 18.51 -1.60 2.47
C TRP A 32 18.58 -0.43 1.48
N GLN A 33 19.12 0.71 1.92
CA GLN A 33 19.34 1.89 1.07
C GLN A 33 20.69 2.54 1.38
N GLU A 34 21.66 2.33 0.49
CA GLU A 34 23.06 2.81 0.56
C GLU A 34 23.68 2.59 1.95
N GLY A 35 23.67 1.34 2.41
CA GLY A 35 24.32 0.94 3.64
C GLY A 35 23.49 1.17 4.91
N ARG A 36 22.22 1.56 4.81
CA ARG A 36 21.34 1.82 5.97
C ARG A 36 20.02 1.07 5.88
N CYS A 37 19.44 0.76 7.03
CA CYS A 37 18.12 0.13 7.14
C CYS A 37 17.03 1.21 7.26
N ILE A 38 16.20 1.37 6.22
CA ILE A 38 15.12 2.37 6.24
C ILE A 38 13.83 1.88 6.92
N ALA A 39 13.78 0.61 7.32
CA ALA A 39 12.60 0.01 7.93
C ALA A 39 12.58 0.10 9.45
N LEU A 40 13.76 0.21 10.09
CA LEU A 40 13.91 0.17 11.54
C LEU A 40 14.72 1.36 12.02
N MET A 41 14.44 1.81 13.24
CA MET A 41 15.22 2.86 13.91
C MET A 41 16.42 2.31 14.70
N ASP A 42 16.39 1.02 15.03
CA ASP A 42 17.49 0.27 15.64
C ASP A 42 17.59 -1.11 14.97
N ASN A 43 18.81 -1.58 14.77
CA ASN A 43 19.10 -2.88 14.16
C ASN A 43 20.09 -3.71 14.99
N SER A 44 20.20 -3.42 16.29
CA SER A 44 21.01 -4.17 17.23
C SER A 44 20.27 -5.44 17.68
N PHE A 45 20.64 -6.58 17.10
CA PHE A 45 20.03 -7.88 17.44
C PHE A 45 20.95 -8.79 18.28
N GLY A 46 22.03 -8.21 18.82
CA GLY A 46 23.12 -8.95 19.46
C GLY A 46 23.95 -9.70 18.43
N GLU A 47 24.26 -10.96 18.69
CA GLU A 47 24.98 -11.86 17.77
C GLU A 47 24.07 -12.51 16.71
N ARG A 48 22.76 -12.23 16.76
CA ARG A 48 21.79 -12.86 15.86
C ARG A 48 21.62 -12.08 14.57
N ASP A 49 21.24 -12.82 13.53
CA ASP A 49 20.87 -12.22 12.26
C ASP A 49 19.55 -11.43 12.36
N CYS A 50 19.35 -10.46 11.45
CA CYS A 50 18.17 -9.61 11.42
C CYS A 50 16.89 -10.45 11.22
N PRO A 51 15.98 -10.51 12.21
CA PRO A 51 14.76 -11.34 12.09
C PRO A 51 13.77 -10.79 11.05
N PHE A 52 13.93 -9.53 10.66
CA PHE A 52 13.12 -8.86 9.65
C PHE A 52 13.75 -8.91 8.25
N TYR A 53 14.88 -9.59 8.11
CA TYR A 53 15.53 -9.72 6.81
C TYR A 53 14.60 -10.37 5.79
N LYS A 54 14.47 -9.68 4.66
CA LYS A 54 13.76 -10.20 3.49
C LYS A 54 14.39 -9.58 2.26
N ASN A 55 14.93 -10.43 1.39
CA ASN A 55 15.51 -9.97 0.13
C ASN A 55 14.47 -9.33 -0.80
N LYS A 56 14.94 -8.53 -1.76
CA LYS A 56 14.09 -7.77 -2.70
C LYS A 56 13.11 -8.65 -3.48
N SER A 57 13.57 -9.81 -3.97
CA SER A 57 12.74 -10.72 -4.77
C SER A 57 11.58 -11.32 -3.97
N ARG A 58 11.88 -11.91 -2.81
CA ARG A 58 10.88 -12.49 -1.90
C ARG A 58 9.90 -11.43 -1.40
N ASN A 59 10.39 -10.21 -1.17
CA ASN A 59 9.51 -9.11 -0.80
C ASN A 59 8.53 -8.74 -1.92
N ARG A 60 9.01 -8.59 -3.16
CA ARG A 60 8.18 -8.29 -4.32
C ARG A 60 7.11 -9.35 -4.56
N LYS A 61 7.47 -10.64 -4.52
CA LYS A 61 6.50 -11.74 -4.67
C LYS A 61 5.39 -11.66 -3.62
N GLY A 62 5.75 -11.45 -2.35
CA GLY A 62 4.77 -11.31 -1.27
C GLY A 62 3.86 -10.09 -1.45
N GLN A 63 4.39 -8.96 -1.94
CA GLN A 63 3.58 -7.78 -2.25
C GLN A 63 2.56 -8.06 -3.36
N GLN A 64 2.94 -8.81 -4.40
CA GLN A 64 2.02 -9.22 -5.47
C GLN A 64 0.92 -10.16 -4.96
N GLU A 65 1.26 -11.13 -4.12
CA GLU A 65 0.29 -12.04 -3.50
C GLU A 65 -0.68 -11.28 -2.59
N CYS A 66 -0.19 -10.36 -1.76
CA CYS A 66 -1.03 -9.49 -0.94
C CYS A 66 -1.95 -8.62 -1.79
N LEU A 67 -1.45 -8.04 -2.88
CA LEU A 67 -2.27 -7.26 -3.81
C LEU A 67 -3.41 -8.11 -4.38
N LYS A 68 -3.12 -9.33 -4.83
CA LYS A 68 -4.14 -10.28 -5.32
C LYS A 68 -5.21 -10.54 -4.27
N CYS A 69 -4.82 -10.73 -3.00
CA CYS A 69 -5.76 -10.92 -1.91
C CYS A 69 -6.60 -9.66 -1.62
N LEU A 70 -6.01 -8.46 -1.69
CA LEU A 70 -6.74 -7.21 -1.47
C LEU A 70 -7.84 -7.00 -2.53
N VAL A 71 -7.52 -7.28 -3.79
CA VAL A 71 -8.48 -7.22 -4.90
C VAL A 71 -9.59 -8.26 -4.69
N LYS A 72 -9.24 -9.53 -4.46
CA LYS A 72 -10.21 -10.62 -4.25
C LYS A 72 -11.18 -10.36 -3.10
N ASN A 73 -10.71 -9.70 -2.03
CA ASN A 73 -11.53 -9.40 -0.86
C ASN A 73 -12.23 -8.03 -0.95
N GLY A 74 -12.18 -7.34 -2.10
CA GLY A 74 -12.83 -6.05 -2.28
C GLY A 74 -12.32 -4.95 -1.33
N ARG A 75 -11.08 -5.04 -0.84
CA ARG A 75 -10.49 -4.08 0.12
C ARG A 75 -9.97 -2.83 -0.59
N THR A 76 -10.84 -2.20 -1.37
CA THR A 76 -10.55 -1.02 -2.22
C THR A 76 -10.01 0.16 -1.42
N ASN A 77 -10.48 0.35 -0.18
CA ASN A 77 -9.97 1.37 0.73
C ASN A 77 -8.46 1.25 1.00
N LEU A 78 -7.93 0.02 1.07
CA LEU A 78 -6.50 -0.22 1.24
C LEU A 78 -5.74 -0.04 -0.07
N LEU A 79 -6.32 -0.46 -1.19
CA LEU A 79 -5.74 -0.24 -2.52
C LEU A 79 -5.58 1.25 -2.82
N GLU A 80 -6.60 2.06 -2.54
CA GLU A 80 -6.56 3.51 -2.72
C GLU A 80 -5.52 4.15 -1.82
N LYS A 81 -5.52 3.81 -0.52
CA LYS A 81 -4.56 4.32 0.46
C LYS A 81 -3.11 4.08 0.04
N TYR A 82 -2.81 2.91 -0.52
CA TYR A 82 -1.44 2.52 -0.88
C TYR A 82 -1.12 2.62 -2.37
N LYS A 83 -2.02 3.13 -3.21
CA LYS A 83 -1.87 3.21 -4.67
C LYS A 83 -0.53 3.79 -5.11
N LYS A 84 -0.14 4.93 -4.52
CA LYS A 84 1.13 5.62 -4.83
C LYS A 84 2.37 4.79 -4.47
N VAL A 85 2.32 4.09 -3.34
CA VAL A 85 3.44 3.27 -2.86
C VAL A 85 3.58 2.01 -3.71
N LEU A 86 2.47 1.32 -3.96
CA LEU A 86 2.40 0.14 -4.82
C LEU A 86 2.85 0.46 -6.26
N GLY A 87 2.49 1.65 -6.77
CA GLY A 87 2.97 2.14 -8.07
C GLY A 87 4.48 2.37 -8.11
N ARG A 88 5.06 3.07 -7.11
CA ARG A 88 6.52 3.28 -7.02
C ARG A 88 7.32 1.99 -6.91
N LEU A 89 6.74 0.96 -6.32
CA LEU A 89 7.38 -0.35 -6.16
C LEU A 89 7.30 -1.20 -7.44
N GLY A 90 6.64 -0.72 -8.50
CA GLY A 90 6.44 -1.47 -9.74
C GLY A 90 5.60 -2.73 -9.51
N VAL A 91 4.76 -2.76 -8.47
CA VAL A 91 3.81 -3.87 -8.23
C VAL A 91 2.69 -3.85 -9.28
N PHE A 92 2.44 -2.67 -9.87
CA PHE A 92 1.49 -2.42 -10.95
C PHE A 92 2.13 -2.32 -12.34
N ASP A 93 3.37 -2.78 -12.56
CA ASP A 93 4.02 -2.62 -13.87
C ASP A 93 3.43 -3.58 -14.93
N ALA A 94 3.34 -3.08 -16.17
CA ALA A 94 2.25 -3.30 -17.13
C ALA A 94 2.31 -4.61 -17.95
N ALA A 95 3.04 -5.64 -17.52
CA ALA A 95 3.24 -6.85 -18.33
C ALA A 95 2.34 -8.03 -17.95
N ASP A 96 1.70 -8.00 -16.78
CA ASP A 96 0.80 -9.08 -16.35
C ASP A 96 -0.64 -8.67 -16.63
N GLY A 97 -1.35 -9.40 -17.52
CA GLY A 97 -2.77 -9.18 -17.88
C GLY A 97 -3.76 -9.14 -16.69
N TYR A 98 -3.27 -9.38 -15.48
CA TYR A 98 -3.95 -9.12 -14.22
C TYR A 98 -4.28 -7.62 -14.00
N MET A 99 -3.46 -6.70 -14.53
CA MET A 99 -3.72 -5.25 -14.48
C MET A 99 -4.93 -4.85 -15.33
N GLU A 100 -5.15 -5.47 -16.48
CA GLU A 100 -6.32 -5.19 -17.33
C GLU A 100 -7.60 -5.65 -16.63
N THR A 101 -7.56 -6.79 -15.95
CA THR A 101 -8.67 -7.27 -15.13
C THR A 101 -8.90 -6.38 -13.90
N ALA A 102 -7.84 -6.02 -13.16
CA ALA A 102 -7.96 -5.20 -11.95
C ALA A 102 -8.34 -3.74 -12.26
N ALA A 103 -7.85 -3.16 -13.36
CA ALA A 103 -8.25 -1.83 -13.84
C ALA A 103 -9.70 -1.84 -14.33
N ALA A 104 -10.10 -2.84 -15.13
CA ALA A 104 -11.49 -2.98 -15.57
C ALA A 104 -12.47 -3.24 -14.42
N GLU A 105 -12.02 -3.88 -13.33
CA GLU A 105 -12.82 -4.14 -12.14
C GLU A 105 -12.93 -2.89 -11.24
N LEU A 106 -11.86 -2.10 -11.13
CA LEU A 106 -11.90 -0.76 -10.52
C LEU A 106 -12.81 0.20 -11.30
N GLU A 107 -12.76 0.20 -12.64
CA GLU A 107 -13.64 1.02 -13.49
C GLU A 107 -15.12 0.59 -13.43
N ARG A 108 -15.39 -0.73 -13.37
CA ARG A 108 -16.74 -1.25 -13.11
C ARG A 108 -17.25 -0.81 -11.73
N TYR A 109 -16.40 -0.88 -10.71
CA TYR A 109 -16.74 -0.49 -9.35
C TYR A 109 -17.02 1.01 -9.22
N ASP A 110 -16.23 1.87 -9.88
CA ASP A 110 -16.48 3.32 -9.97
C ASP A 110 -17.83 3.61 -10.67
N GLY A 111 -18.18 2.84 -11.71
CA GLY A 111 -19.45 2.96 -12.43
C GLY A 111 -20.68 2.45 -11.66
N GLU A 112 -20.56 1.37 -10.91
CA GLU A 112 -21.65 0.80 -10.09
C GLU A 112 -21.86 1.60 -8.80
N CYS A 113 -20.80 2.14 -8.20
CA CYS A 113 -20.88 3.00 -7.02
C CYS A 113 -21.68 4.28 -7.30
N MET A 114 -21.45 4.92 -8.46
CA MET A 114 -22.23 6.11 -8.86
C MET A 114 -23.69 5.79 -9.23
N LYS A 115 -23.97 4.62 -9.81
CA LYS A 115 -25.35 4.20 -10.12
C LYS A 115 -26.18 3.97 -8.86
N ASN A 116 -25.60 3.34 -7.83
CA ASN A 116 -26.28 3.11 -6.56
C ASN A 116 -26.54 4.43 -5.79
N PHE A 117 -25.67 5.43 -5.94
CA PHE A 117 -25.88 6.77 -5.36
C PHE A 117 -26.99 7.57 -6.08
N LEU A 118 -27.16 7.37 -7.38
CA LEU A 118 -28.18 8.07 -8.19
C LEU A 118 -29.54 7.36 -8.21
N SER A 119 -29.59 6.06 -7.85
CA SER A 119 -30.82 5.25 -7.84
C SER A 119 -31.52 5.20 -6.46
N GLY A 120 -30.87 5.62 -5.39
CA GLY A 120 -31.36 5.45 -4.01
C GLY A 120 -31.87 6.74 -3.37
N ASN A 121 -32.87 7.38 -3.95
CA ASN A 121 -33.57 8.50 -3.30
C ASN A 121 -35.08 8.32 -3.37
N SER A 122 -35.61 7.49 -2.46
CA SER A 122 -36.98 7.60 -1.97
C SER A 122 -37.03 6.98 -0.58
N VAL A 123 -36.93 7.84 0.44
CA VAL A 123 -37.32 7.53 1.82
C VAL A 123 -38.85 7.42 1.86
N PRO A 124 -39.40 6.40 2.53
CA PRO A 124 -40.67 6.58 3.22
C PRO A 124 -40.54 6.34 4.73
N GLU A 125 -41.32 7.15 5.43
CA GLU A 125 -41.63 7.21 6.85
C GLU A 125 -42.20 5.92 7.47
N GLU A 126 -41.92 5.80 8.77
CA GLU A 126 -42.78 5.32 9.89
C GLU A 126 -43.33 3.89 9.93
N GLY A 127 -43.27 3.30 11.14
CA GLY A 127 -43.90 2.03 11.49
C GLY A 127 -43.28 1.41 12.75
N GLU A 128 -43.77 1.83 13.92
CA GLU A 128 -43.63 1.14 15.21
C GLU A 128 -44.27 -0.26 15.13
N ASP A 129 -43.80 -1.27 15.89
CA ASP A 129 -44.52 -2.47 16.40
C ASP A 129 -43.47 -3.44 17.02
N GLU A 130 -43.28 -3.47 18.34
CA GLU A 130 -44.00 -4.28 19.35
C GLU A 130 -43.46 -5.73 19.44
N TRP A 131 -42.67 -6.01 20.48
CA TRP A 131 -42.09 -7.33 20.75
C TRP A 131 -42.97 -8.08 21.76
N GLU A 132 -43.62 -9.18 21.35
CA GLU A 132 -44.24 -10.14 22.27
C GLU A 132 -43.32 -11.35 22.52
N ASP A 133 -43.28 -11.79 23.78
CA ASP A 133 -42.46 -12.88 24.36
C ASP A 133 -43.14 -14.25 24.20
#